data_AF-A0A944YRX9-F1
#
_entry.id   AF-A0A944YRX9-F1
#
_cell.length_a   1.000
_cell.length_b   1.000
_cell.length_c   1.000
_cell.angle_alpha   90.00
_cell.angle_beta   90.00
_cell.angle_gamma   90.00
#
_symmetry.space_group_name_H-M   'P 1'
#
loop_
_entity.id
_entity.type
_entity.pdbx_description
1 polymer ?
#
loop_
_entity_poly.entity_id
_entity_poly.type
_entity_poly.pdbx_seq_one_letter_code
_entity_poly.pdbx_strand_id
1 'polypeptide(L)'
;GILVYEEIKWKIEKLTLIGQISVYHSDVLHYMYEHNVDGIMQNSILKGDGAYSYFVFKYNIFKDIELQFKVSDHWNTKDKMRLYLQVISSF
;
A
#
# COMPACT_ATOMS: atom_id res chain seq x y z
N GLY A 1 -10.38 18.70 7.46
CA GLY A 1 -10.11 17.70 6.43
C GLY A 1 -10.88 16.44 6.73
N ILE A 2 -11.35 15.76 5.69
CA ILE A 2 -11.95 14.43 5.76
C ILE A 2 -10.92 13.45 5.18
N LEU A 3 -10.72 12.33 5.87
CA LEU A 3 -9.98 11.18 5.36
C LEU A 3 -10.83 9.94 5.68
N VAL A 4 -11.27 9.26 4.63
CA VAL A 4 -11.98 7.98 4.75
C VAL A 4 -11.16 6.94 4.01
N TYR A 5 -10.97 5.79 4.62
CA TYR A 5 -10.27 4.68 3.98
C TYR A 5 -10.97 3.37 4.28
N GLU A 6 -10.79 2.44 3.35
CA GLU A 6 -11.21 1.06 3.49
C GLU A 6 -10.05 0.16 3.06
N GLU A 7 -9.71 -0.81 3.91
CA GLU A 7 -8.65 -1.79 3.66
C GLU A 7 -9.26 -3.19 3.66
N ILE A 8 -8.88 -3.97 2.65
CA ILE A 8 -9.18 -5.38 2.56
C ILE A 8 -7.87 -6.15 2.61
N LYS A 9 -7.78 -7.07 3.57
CA LYS A 9 -6.65 -7.99 3.72
C LYS A 9 -7.13 -9.41 3.57
N TRP A 10 -6.54 -10.11 2.60
CA TRP A 10 -6.83 -11.51 2.33
C TRP A 10 -5.56 -12.35 2.38
N LYS A 11 -5.58 -13.44 3.15
CA LYS A 11 -4.47 -14.37 3.29
C LYS A 11 -4.93 -15.79 3.02
N ILE A 12 -4.29 -16.47 2.08
CA ILE A 12 -4.50 -17.90 1.77
C ILE A 12 -3.14 -18.56 1.59
N GLU A 13 -2.84 -19.55 2.43
CA GLU A 13 -1.61 -20.36 2.37
C GLU A 13 -0.34 -19.51 2.18
N LYS A 14 0.21 -19.53 0.96
CA LYS A 14 1.44 -18.85 0.56
C LYS A 14 1.22 -17.40 0.12
N LEU A 15 -0.02 -16.97 -0.06
CA LEU A 15 -0.40 -15.73 -0.70
C LEU A 15 -1.06 -14.77 0.30
N THR A 16 -0.63 -13.51 0.29
CA THR A 16 -1.26 -12.42 1.03
C THR A 16 -1.52 -11.25 0.08
N LEU A 17 -2.75 -10.76 0.07
CA LEU A 17 -3.18 -9.57 -0.65
C LEU A 17 -3.64 -8.53 0.35
N ILE A 18 -3.22 -7.29 0.16
CA ILE A 18 -3.68 -6.15 0.94
C ILE A 18 -4.01 -5.05 -0.04
N GLY A 19 -5.26 -4.61 -0.08
CA GLY A 19 -5.70 -3.48 -0.90
C GLY A 19 -6.31 -2.43 0.00
N GLN A 20 -5.94 -1.17 -0.21
CA GLN A 20 -6.56 -0.04 0.47
C GLN A 20 -6.92 1.03 -0.55
N ILE A 21 -8.10 1.61 -0.38
CA ILE A 21 -8.53 2.83 -1.07
C ILE A 21 -8.76 3.88 0.00
N SER A 22 -8.35 5.11 -0.28
CA SER A 22 -8.47 6.24 0.64
C SER A 22 -8.91 7.47 -0.14
N VAL A 23 -9.99 8.09 0.33
CA VAL A 23 -10.51 9.35 -0.22
C VAL A 23 -10.26 10.44 0.81
N TYR A 24 -9.71 11.57 0.35
CA TYR A 24 -9.34 12.66 1.23
C TYR A 24 -9.73 14.02 0.64
N HIS A 25 -10.07 14.94 1.53
CA HIS A 25 -10.39 16.33 1.22
C HIS A 25 -9.86 17.22 2.34
N SER A 26 -8.79 17.97 2.11
CA SER A 26 -8.18 18.82 3.14
C SER A 26 -7.15 19.82 2.65
N ASP A 27 -7.21 21.03 3.18
CA ASP A 27 -6.19 22.07 3.02
C ASP A 27 -4.92 21.82 3.86
N VAL A 28 -4.98 20.89 4.82
CA VAL A 28 -3.86 20.48 5.69
C VAL A 28 -3.35 19.09 5.34
N LEU A 29 -2.07 18.82 5.64
CA LEU A 29 -1.45 17.51 5.40
C LEU A 29 -2.14 16.41 6.21
N HIS A 30 -2.60 15.37 5.54
CA HIS A 30 -3.03 14.12 6.16
C HIS A 30 -1.90 13.09 6.09
N TYR A 31 -1.68 12.40 7.21
CA TYR A 31 -0.80 11.25 7.28
C TYR A 31 -1.65 9.99 7.22
N MET A 32 -1.56 9.28 6.09
CA MET A 32 -2.25 8.02 5.89
C MET A 32 -1.26 6.89 6.12
N TYR A 33 -1.65 5.92 6.94
CA TYR A 33 -0.87 4.71 7.13
C TYR A 33 -1.08 3.77 5.93
N GLU A 34 0.02 3.23 5.41
CA GLU A 34 0.02 2.22 4.36
C GLU A 34 1.00 1.10 4.70
N HIS A 35 0.64 -0.13 4.32
CA HIS A 35 1.58 -1.23 4.38
C HIS A 35 2.69 -1.04 3.35
N ASN A 36 3.94 -1.02 3.81
CA ASN A 36 5.10 -1.19 2.93
C ASN A 36 5.22 -2.66 2.49
N VAL A 37 6.09 -2.92 1.51
CA VAL A 37 6.44 -4.28 1.08
C VAL A 37 6.81 -5.16 2.29
N ASP A 38 7.66 -4.69 3.21
CA ASP A 38 8.00 -5.39 4.46
C ASP A 38 6.84 -5.61 5.45
N GLY A 39 5.64 -5.07 5.19
CA GLY A 39 4.49 -5.13 6.08
C GLY A 39 4.49 -4.09 7.20
N ILE A 40 5.58 -3.32 7.34
CA ILE A 40 5.67 -2.17 8.24
C ILE A 40 4.74 -1.06 7.74
N MET A 41 3.98 -0.45 8.65
CA MET A 41 3.17 0.72 8.35
C MET A 41 4.07 1.93 8.11
N GLN A 42 3.93 2.55 6.94
CA GLN A 42 4.58 3.80 6.57
C GLN A 42 3.55 4.90 6.40
N ASN A 43 3.98 6.15 6.63
CA ASN A 43 3.14 7.31 6.41
C ASN A 43 3.26 7.78 4.97
N SER A 44 2.14 7.81 4.27
CA SER A 44 1.96 8.56 3.04
C SER A 44 1.33 9.91 3.36
N ILE A 45 1.89 10.98 2.80
CA ILE A 45 1.42 12.34 3.01
C ILE A 45 0.45 12.68 1.89
N LEU A 46 -0.80 12.99 2.25
CA LEU A 46 -1.88 13.38 1.35
C LEU A 46 -2.23 14.85 1.59
N LYS A 47 -2.43 15.63 0.52
CA LYS A 47 -2.81 17.05 0.59
C LYS A 47 -3.78 17.40 -0.54
N GLY A 48 -4.78 18.23 -0.22
CA GLY A 48 -5.80 18.64 -1.18
C GLY A 48 -6.89 17.59 -1.27
N ASP A 49 -7.37 17.37 -2.49
CA ASP A 49 -8.53 16.54 -2.77
C ASP A 49 -8.14 15.41 -3.70
N GLY A 50 -8.45 14.18 -3.31
CA GLY A 50 -8.11 13.05 -4.16
C GLY A 50 -8.50 11.70 -3.61
N ALA A 51 -8.18 10.71 -4.43
CA ALA A 51 -8.19 9.31 -4.05
C ALA A 51 -6.76 8.78 -4.14
N TYR A 52 -6.36 8.05 -3.11
CA TYR A 52 -5.13 7.27 -3.07
C TYR A 52 -5.51 5.79 -2.95
N SER A 53 -4.77 4.94 -3.64
CA SER A 53 -4.91 3.50 -3.45
C SER A 53 -3.55 2.84 -3.41
N TYR A 54 -3.45 1.76 -2.66
CA TYR A 54 -2.33 0.85 -2.78
C TYR A 54 -2.79 -0.60 -2.78
N PHE A 55 -1.98 -1.44 -3.40
CA PHE A 55 -2.14 -2.88 -3.41
C PHE A 55 -0.79 -3.53 -3.13
N VAL A 56 -0.75 -4.41 -2.14
CA VAL A 56 0.39 -5.24 -1.79
C VAL A 56 0.05 -6.69 -2.07
N PHE A 57 0.92 -7.35 -2.81
CA PHE A 57 0.91 -8.77 -3.07
C PHE A 57 2.14 -9.39 -2.42
N LYS A 58 1.96 -10.45 -1.63
CA LYS A 58 3.04 -11.25 -1.07
C LYS A 58 2.85 -12.72 -1.42
N TYR A 59 3.93 -13.37 -1.79
CA TYR A 59 3.94 -14.78 -2.15
C TYR A 59 5.17 -15.50 -1.59
N ASN A 60 4.92 -16.49 -0.73
CA ASN A 60 5.94 -17.36 -0.16
C ASN A 60 6.26 -18.47 -1.17
N ILE A 61 7.37 -18.31 -1.91
CA ILE A 61 7.82 -19.30 -2.89
C ILE A 61 8.26 -20.58 -2.15
N PHE A 62 9.13 -20.40 -1.16
CA PHE A 62 9.64 -21.44 -0.26
C PHE A 62 9.50 -20.97 1.20
N LYS A 63 9.86 -21.83 2.17
CA LYS A 63 9.88 -21.41 3.59
C LYS A 63 10.79 -20.21 3.84
N ASP A 64 11.82 -20.07 3.01
CA ASP A 64 12.93 -19.13 3.23
C ASP A 64 13.01 -18.04 2.15
N ILE A 65 12.03 -17.99 1.23
CA ILE A 65 11.99 -17.00 0.13
C ILE A 65 10.56 -16.46 -0.02
N GLU A 66 10.41 -15.16 0.21
CA GLU A 66 9.17 -14.41 0.00
C GLU A 66 9.36 -13.36 -1.10
N LEU A 67 8.42 -13.34 -2.07
CA LEU A 67 8.30 -12.30 -3.08
C LEU A 67 7.23 -11.31 -2.64
N GLN A 68 7.56 -10.02 -2.65
CA GLN A 68 6.64 -8.95 -2.31
C GLN A 68 6.58 -7.94 -3.46
N PHE A 69 5.37 -7.53 -3.81
CA PHE A 69 5.10 -6.54 -4.82
C PHE A 69 4.12 -5.51 -4.26
N LYS A 70 4.37 -4.23 -4.48
CA LYS A 70 3.44 -3.15 -4.12
C LYS A 70 3.29 -2.20 -5.28
N VAL A 71 2.04 -1.84 -5.55
CA VAL A 71 1.68 -0.72 -6.42
C VAL A 71 0.91 0.30 -5.61
N SER A 72 1.18 1.58 -5.81
CA SER A 72 0.34 2.64 -5.26
C SER A 72 0.19 3.81 -6.22
N ASP A 73 -0.93 4.49 -6.13
CA ASP A 73 -1.29 5.54 -7.09
C ASP A 73 -2.23 6.59 -6.49
N HIS A 74 -2.10 7.81 -6.99
CA HIS A 74 -2.98 8.94 -6.69
C HIS A 74 -3.85 9.25 -7.91
N TRP A 75 -5.10 8.80 -7.91
CA TRP A 75 -5.93 8.71 -9.12
C TRP A 75 -6.19 10.05 -9.83
N ASN A 76 -6.17 11.15 -9.09
CA ASN A 76 -6.55 12.49 -9.59
C ASN A 76 -5.43 13.52 -9.51
N THR A 77 -4.20 13.10 -9.22
CA THR A 77 -3.07 14.03 -9.13
C THR A 77 -2.07 13.75 -10.26
N LYS A 78 -1.16 14.69 -10.52
CA LYS A 78 -0.04 14.47 -11.46
C LYS A 78 1.06 13.58 -10.87
N ASP A 79 0.88 13.07 -9.65
CA ASP A 79 1.87 12.20 -9.04
C ASP A 79 1.95 10.89 -9.80
N LYS A 80 3.19 10.38 -9.90
CA LYS A 80 3.47 9.16 -10.62
C LYS A 80 3.10 7.95 -9.75
N MET A 81 2.43 6.98 -10.38
CA MET A 81 2.27 5.62 -9.84
C MET A 81 3.62 5.10 -9.34
N ARG A 82 3.61 4.51 -8.15
CA ARG A 82 4.80 3.92 -7.51
C ARG A 82 4.71 2.40 -7.57
N LEU A 83 5.82 1.78 -7.89
CA LEU A 83 5.97 0.33 -7.98
C LEU A 83 7.17 -0.10 -7.13
N TYR A 84 6.97 -1.11 -6.29
CA TYR A 84 8.02 -1.71 -5.48
C TYR A 84 7.99 -3.22 -5.67
N LEU A 85 9.17 -3.80 -5.83
CA LEU A 85 9.40 -5.23 -5.89
C LEU A 85 10.52 -5.56 -4.90
N GLN A 86 10.28 -6.54 -4.04
CA GLN A 86 11.24 -6.98 -3.05
C GLN A 86 11.24 -8.51 -2.98
N VAL A 87 12.44 -9.06 -2.83
CA VAL A 87 12.66 -10.48 -2.54
C VAL A 87 13.32 -10.56 -1.18
N ILE A 88 12.69 -11.24 -0.24
CA ILE A 88 13.24 -11.50 1.09
C ILE A 88 13.72 -12.93 1.12
N SER A 89 14.94 -13.14 1.61
CA SER A 89 15.45 -14.47 1.89
C SER A 89 16.00 -14.56 3.31
N SER A 90 15.61 -15.60 4.03
CA SER A 90 16.05 -15.89 5.39
C SER A 90 16.84 -17.19 5.39
N PHE A 91 18.16 -17.09 5.28
CA PHE A 91 19.10 -18.21 5.40
C PHE A 91 19.57 -18.40 6.85
#